data_AF-A0A6I0VAV9-F1
#
_entry.id   AF-A0A6I0VAV9-F1
#
_cell.length_a   1.000
_cell.length_b   1.000
_cell.length_c   1.000
_cell.angle_alpha   90.00
_cell.angle_beta   90.00
_cell.angle_gamma   90.00
#
_symmetry.space_group_name_H-M   'P 1'
#
loop_
_entity.id
_entity.type
_entity.pdbx_description
1 polymer ?
#
loop_
_entity_poly.entity_id
_entity_poly.type
_entity_poly.pdbx_seq_one_letter_code
_entity_poly.pdbx_strand_id
1 'polypeptide(L)'
;MTEEMVRAGVGFEPICARGYGYTVTLCDGVVTIERGGIVASMYGFARTEIPVGSIVDVSPGKATVFTNGLFCLSVRTLDGDTPMLDSASESRKSPYCAIYTKKQEKDFRRLYDAVESMLPVNPLPIAYDQTPESLYMRQLASIAESKQA
;
A
#
# COMPACT_ATOMS: atom_id res chain seq x y z
N MET A 1 -16.57 40.30 -5.46
CA MET A 1 -15.36 39.78 -6.14
C MET A 1 -15.44 38.28 -6.05
N THR A 2 -15.75 37.68 -7.19
CA THR A 2 -16.08 36.27 -7.38
C THR A 2 -14.84 35.61 -7.95
N GLU A 3 -14.09 34.88 -7.12
CA GLU A 3 -13.05 33.97 -7.61
C GLU A 3 -13.57 32.55 -7.46
N GLU A 4 -14.42 32.21 -8.42
CA GLU A 4 -14.84 30.85 -8.72
C GLU A 4 -13.67 30.17 -9.44
N MET A 5 -12.75 29.59 -8.69
CA MET A 5 -11.74 28.70 -9.25
C MET A 5 -12.42 27.37 -9.59
N VAL A 6 -12.96 27.32 -10.82
CA VAL A 6 -13.30 26.09 -11.52
C VAL A 6 -12.01 25.27 -11.65
N ARG A 7 -11.74 24.40 -10.68
CA ARG A 7 -10.82 23.28 -10.89
C ARG A 7 -11.53 22.34 -11.85
N ALA A 8 -11.08 22.35 -13.10
CA ALA A 8 -11.44 21.37 -14.10
C ALA A 8 -11.13 19.97 -13.53
N GLY A 9 -12.18 19.33 -12.99
CA GLY A 9 -12.16 17.95 -12.58
C GLY A 9 -12.02 17.09 -13.82
N VAL A 10 -10.80 16.71 -14.17
CA VAL A 10 -10.58 15.44 -14.86
C VAL A 10 -10.88 14.37 -13.82
N GLY A 11 -12.17 14.08 -13.67
CA GLY A 11 -12.64 13.04 -12.76
C GLY A 11 -12.17 11.70 -13.27
N PHE A 12 -10.96 11.29 -12.90
CA PHE A 12 -10.60 9.89 -12.96
C PHE A 12 -11.49 9.20 -11.94
N GLU A 13 -12.39 8.35 -12.42
CA GLU A 13 -13.17 7.52 -11.52
C GLU A 13 -12.20 6.75 -10.62
N PRO A 14 -12.42 6.76 -9.29
CA PRO A 14 -11.51 6.10 -8.37
C PRO A 14 -11.46 4.61 -8.70
N ILE A 15 -10.26 4.07 -8.90
CA ILE A 15 -10.07 2.63 -9.12
C ILE A 15 -10.04 1.97 -7.76
N CYS A 16 -11.02 1.11 -7.48
CA CYS A 16 -11.15 0.41 -6.22
C CYS A 16 -11.02 -1.11 -6.41
N ALA A 17 -10.16 -1.75 -5.62
CA ALA A 17 -9.99 -3.20 -5.56
C ALA A 17 -10.17 -3.69 -4.12
N ARG A 18 -11.08 -4.64 -3.91
CA ARG A 18 -11.34 -5.24 -2.58
C ARG A 18 -10.69 -6.61 -2.50
N GLY A 19 -9.74 -6.76 -1.59
CA GLY A 19 -8.96 -7.97 -1.35
C GLY A 19 -9.45 -8.79 -0.16
N TYR A 20 -8.56 -9.61 0.38
CA TYR A 20 -8.81 -10.42 1.57
C TYR A 20 -8.65 -9.57 2.84
N GLY A 21 -9.70 -8.87 3.24
CA GLY A 21 -9.67 -7.95 4.38
C GLY A 21 -8.95 -6.62 4.10
N TYR A 22 -8.71 -6.31 2.82
CA TYR A 22 -8.16 -5.05 2.36
C TYR A 22 -9.10 -4.38 1.36
N THR A 23 -9.09 -3.06 1.33
CA THR A 23 -9.63 -2.26 0.22
C THR A 23 -8.51 -1.34 -0.24
N VAL A 24 -8.15 -1.40 -1.52
CA VAL A 24 -7.15 -0.51 -2.11
C VAL A 24 -7.85 0.39 -3.12
N THR A 25 -7.61 1.69 -2.99
CA THR A 25 -8.23 2.69 -3.85
C THR A 25 -7.15 3.61 -4.41
N LEU A 26 -7.13 3.83 -5.72
CA LEU A 26 -6.36 4.87 -6.37
C LEU A 26 -7.31 6.03 -6.73
N CYS A 27 -7.08 7.19 -6.13
CA CYS A 27 -7.86 8.42 -6.38
C CYS A 27 -6.92 9.62 -6.29
N ASP A 28 -7.03 10.57 -7.23
CA ASP A 28 -6.27 11.83 -7.22
C ASP A 28 -4.75 11.67 -7.02
N GLY A 29 -4.16 10.62 -7.59
CA GLY A 29 -2.72 10.33 -7.45
C GLY A 29 -2.29 9.83 -6.06
N VAL A 30 -3.24 9.34 -5.26
CA VAL A 30 -2.99 8.72 -3.96
C VAL A 30 -3.53 7.29 -3.96
N VAL A 31 -2.69 6.34 -3.56
CA VAL A 31 -3.10 4.97 -3.27
C VAL A 31 -3.43 4.87 -1.79
N THR A 32 -4.67 4.52 -1.46
CA THR A 32 -5.11 4.27 -0.09
C THR A 32 -5.28 2.78 0.11
N ILE A 33 -4.60 2.21 1.11
CA ILE A 33 -4.78 0.82 1.56
C ILE A 33 -5.52 0.83 2.90
N GLU A 34 -6.78 0.42 2.89
CA GLU A 34 -7.61 0.26 4.07
C GLU A 34 -7.69 -1.21 4.47
N ARG A 35 -7.61 -1.48 5.77
CA ARG A 35 -7.62 -2.81 6.39
C ARG A 35 -8.90 -2.96 7.19
N GLY A 36 -9.61 -4.06 6.97
CA GLY A 36 -10.83 -4.37 7.70
C GLY A 36 -10.54 -5.02 9.06
N GLY A 37 -11.23 -4.56 10.11
CA GLY A 37 -11.37 -5.18 11.43
C GLY A 37 -10.16 -5.99 11.91
N ILE A 38 -10.19 -7.31 11.68
CA ILE A 38 -9.15 -8.26 12.11
C ILE A 38 -7.78 -7.89 11.55
N VAL A 39 -7.69 -7.52 10.27
CA VAL A 39 -6.43 -7.16 9.61
C VAL A 39 -5.88 -5.85 10.19
N ALA A 40 -6.75 -4.87 10.47
CA ALA A 40 -6.35 -3.63 11.12
C ALA A 40 -5.76 -3.89 12.51
N SER A 41 -6.39 -4.76 13.30
CA SER A 41 -5.86 -5.18 14.61
C SER A 41 -4.52 -5.92 14.50
N MET A 42 -4.31 -6.74 13.47
CA MET A 42 -3.03 -7.42 13.24
C MET A 42 -1.90 -6.47 12.81
N TYR A 43 -2.22 -5.41 12.07
CA TYR A 43 -1.26 -4.38 11.69
C TYR A 43 -1.05 -3.34 12.78
N GLY A 44 -2.04 -3.09 13.63
CA GLY A 44 -2.03 -2.01 14.63
C GLY A 44 -2.67 -0.72 14.18
N PHE A 45 -3.07 -0.61 12.91
CA PHE A 45 -3.71 0.57 12.33
C PHE A 45 -4.52 0.18 11.09
N ALA A 46 -5.48 1.02 10.72
CA ALA A 46 -6.50 0.67 9.72
C ALA A 46 -6.17 1.15 8.31
N ARG A 47 -5.39 2.22 8.13
CA ARG A 47 -5.25 2.90 6.84
C ARG A 47 -3.83 3.34 6.57
N THR A 48 -3.40 3.13 5.34
CA THR A 48 -2.18 3.71 4.77
C THR A 48 -2.53 4.57 3.57
N GLU A 49 -1.95 5.76 3.47
CA GLU A 49 -2.05 6.61 2.28
C GLU A 49 -0.67 6.78 1.67
N ILE A 50 -0.55 6.51 0.37
CA ILE A 50 0.69 6.58 -0.37
C ILE A 50 0.50 7.51 -1.57
N PRO A 51 1.12 8.69 -1.59
CA PRO A 51 1.20 9.49 -2.80
C PRO A 51 1.93 8.70 -3.89
N VAL A 52 1.37 8.64 -5.11
CA VAL A 52 2.02 7.94 -6.23
C VAL A 52 3.41 8.50 -6.51
N GLY A 53 3.63 9.80 -6.26
CA GLY A 53 4.94 10.45 -6.35
C GLY A 53 6.03 9.89 -5.42
N SER A 54 5.67 9.04 -4.45
CA SER A 54 6.61 8.36 -3.56
C SER A 54 6.78 6.87 -3.86
N ILE A 55 6.03 6.33 -4.82
CA ILE A 55 6.11 4.92 -5.21
C ILE A 55 7.28 4.73 -6.16
N VAL A 56 8.17 3.81 -5.81
CA VAL A 56 9.35 3.43 -6.61
C VAL A 56 9.00 2.30 -7.57
N ASP A 57 8.26 1.31 -7.09
CA ASP A 57 7.88 0.13 -7.86
C ASP A 57 6.57 -0.46 -7.31
N VAL A 58 5.88 -1.24 -8.14
CA VAL A 58 4.66 -1.98 -7.78
C VAL A 58 4.80 -3.42 -8.24
N SER A 59 4.43 -4.37 -7.39
CA SER A 59 4.50 -5.80 -7.71
C SER A 59 3.15 -6.50 -7.51
N PRO A 60 2.68 -7.28 -8.51
CA PRO A 60 1.53 -8.15 -8.38
C PRO A 60 2.00 -9.61 -8.16
N GLY A 61 1.95 -10.09 -6.93
CA GLY A 61 2.09 -11.49 -6.58
C GLY A 61 0.94 -12.34 -7.12
N LYS A 62 1.27 -13.43 -7.82
CA LYS A 62 0.28 -14.28 -8.52
C LYS A 62 -0.63 -15.03 -7.55
N ALA A 63 -1.94 -14.79 -7.64
CA ALA A 63 -2.94 -15.58 -6.92
C ALA A 63 -3.20 -16.91 -7.65
N THR A 64 -3.32 -17.99 -6.88
CA THR A 64 -3.83 -19.28 -7.35
C THR A 64 -5.08 -19.68 -6.55
N VAL A 65 -5.63 -20.86 -6.81
CA VAL A 65 -6.74 -21.40 -6.00
C VAL A 65 -6.28 -21.73 -4.57
N PHE A 66 -4.99 -22.01 -4.38
CA PHE A 66 -4.42 -22.46 -3.09
C PHE A 66 -3.56 -21.38 -2.41
N THR A 67 -3.19 -20.32 -3.13
CA THR A 67 -2.32 -19.26 -2.62
C THR A 67 -2.93 -17.90 -2.91
N ASN A 68 -2.99 -17.07 -1.87
CA ASN A 68 -3.40 -15.67 -2.03
C ASN A 68 -2.34 -14.89 -2.81
N GLY A 69 -2.78 -13.97 -3.65
CA GLY A 69 -1.94 -12.98 -4.30
C GLY A 69 -1.59 -11.84 -3.36
N LEU A 70 -0.59 -11.07 -3.76
CA LEU A 70 -0.11 -9.91 -3.03
C LEU A 70 -0.05 -8.73 -3.98
N PHE A 71 -0.63 -7.61 -3.61
CA PHE A 71 -0.35 -6.33 -4.25
C PHE A 71 0.57 -5.58 -3.31
N CYS A 72 1.78 -5.26 -3.71
CA CYS A 72 2.68 -4.51 -2.85
C CYS A 72 3.36 -3.36 -3.59
N LEU A 73 3.54 -2.25 -2.87
CA LEU A 73 4.25 -1.06 -3.34
C LEU A 73 5.60 -0.96 -2.64
N SER A 74 6.65 -0.67 -3.41
CA SER A 74 7.91 -0.15 -2.86
C SER A 74 7.79 1.36 -2.78
N VAL A 75 7.97 1.92 -1.60
CA VAL A 75 7.82 3.35 -1.32
C VAL A 75 9.17 3.91 -0.89
N ARG A 76 9.54 5.07 -1.45
CA ARG A 76 10.69 5.85 -1.02
C ARG A 76 10.37 6.46 0.34
N THR A 77 11.15 6.15 1.36
CA THR A 77 11.10 6.81 2.68
C THR A 77 12.37 7.63 2.89
N LEU A 78 12.48 8.31 4.03
CA LEU A 78 13.70 9.03 4.40
C LEU A 78 14.89 8.08 4.64
N ASP A 79 14.62 6.85 5.06
CA ASP A 79 15.62 5.83 5.40
C ASP A 79 15.98 4.92 4.20
N GLY A 80 15.36 5.15 3.05
CA GLY A 80 15.57 4.37 1.82
C GLY A 80 14.27 3.81 1.25
N ASP A 81 14.41 2.87 0.31
CA ASP A 81 13.26 2.25 -0.34
C ASP A 81 12.76 1.07 0.49
N THR A 82 11.44 0.98 0.68
CA THR A 82 10.86 -0.15 1.40
C THR A 82 11.04 -1.43 0.57
N PRO A 83 11.42 -2.55 1.21
CA PRO A 83 11.71 -3.79 0.50
C PRO A 83 10.47 -4.31 -0.23
N MET A 84 10.69 -4.86 -1.42
CA MET A 84 9.63 -5.59 -2.11
C MET A 84 9.39 -6.94 -1.46
N LEU A 85 8.12 -7.24 -1.19
CA LEU A 85 7.69 -8.52 -0.62
C LEU A 85 7.09 -9.37 -1.73
N ASP A 86 7.43 -10.66 -1.75
CA ASP A 86 7.01 -11.61 -2.79
C ASP A 86 5.85 -12.50 -2.35
N SER A 87 5.50 -12.49 -1.06
CA SER A 87 4.54 -13.44 -0.47
C SER A 87 3.50 -12.78 0.44
N ALA A 88 2.25 -13.25 0.35
CA ALA A 88 1.15 -12.79 1.20
C ALA A 88 1.40 -13.04 2.70
N SER A 89 2.17 -14.08 3.05
CA SER A 89 2.61 -14.39 4.42
C SER A 89 3.49 -13.30 5.03
N GLU A 90 4.24 -12.58 4.19
CA GLU A 90 5.12 -11.51 4.64
C GLU A 90 4.46 -10.14 4.62
N SER A 91 3.26 -10.00 4.04
CA SER A 91 2.56 -8.72 3.91
C SER A 91 2.60 -7.87 5.19
N ARG A 92 2.41 -8.48 6.37
CA ARG A 92 2.46 -7.79 7.68
C ARG A 92 3.75 -7.03 7.98
N LYS A 93 4.83 -7.31 7.26
CA LYS A 93 6.13 -6.63 7.38
C LYS A 93 6.12 -5.26 6.69
N SER A 94 5.16 -5.00 5.79
CA SER A 94 5.08 -3.74 5.06
C SER A 94 3.67 -3.16 5.11
N PRO A 95 3.51 -1.89 5.52
CA PRO A 95 2.22 -1.21 5.50
C PRO A 95 1.75 -0.88 4.07
N TYR A 96 2.57 -1.19 3.06
CA TYR A 96 2.36 -0.85 1.66
C TYR A 96 1.89 -2.05 0.81
N CYS A 97 1.52 -3.16 1.47
CA CYS A 97 0.96 -4.32 0.79
C CYS A 97 -0.52 -4.59 1.15
N ALA A 98 -1.23 -5.25 0.23
CA ALA A 98 -2.58 -5.77 0.38
C ALA A 98 -2.68 -7.20 -0.20
N ILE A 99 -3.45 -8.06 0.47
CA ILE A 99 -3.65 -9.44 0.03
C ILE A 99 -4.93 -9.54 -0.80
N TYR A 100 -4.92 -10.32 -1.87
CA TYR A 100 -6.11 -10.60 -2.67
C TYR A 100 -6.23 -12.08 -3.05
N THR A 101 -7.43 -12.51 -3.40
CA THR A 101 -7.72 -13.88 -3.86
C THR A 101 -7.82 -13.94 -5.37
N LYS A 102 -7.79 -15.15 -5.95
CA LYS A 102 -7.95 -15.33 -7.40
C LYS A 102 -9.19 -14.64 -7.98
N LYS A 103 -10.30 -14.60 -7.21
CA LYS A 103 -11.55 -13.94 -7.61
C LYS A 103 -11.39 -12.45 -7.90
N GLN A 104 -10.44 -11.79 -7.24
CA GLN A 104 -10.24 -10.34 -7.26
C GLN A 104 -9.04 -9.92 -8.13
N GLU A 105 -8.32 -10.89 -8.71
CA GLU A 105 -7.07 -10.66 -9.46
C GLU A 105 -7.25 -9.66 -10.60
N LYS A 106 -8.40 -9.67 -11.29
CA LYS A 106 -8.67 -8.72 -12.38
C LYS A 106 -8.72 -7.26 -11.89
N ASP A 107 -9.31 -7.02 -10.73
CA ASP A 107 -9.42 -5.68 -10.16
C ASP A 107 -8.07 -5.18 -9.65
N PHE A 108 -7.32 -6.05 -8.98
CA PHE A 108 -5.95 -5.75 -8.57
C PHE A 108 -4.99 -5.59 -9.75
N ARG A 109 -5.21 -6.30 -10.86
CA ARG A 109 -4.43 -6.11 -12.08
C ARG A 109 -4.69 -4.74 -12.71
N ARG A 110 -5.96 -4.32 -12.77
CA ARG A 110 -6.31 -2.96 -13.23
C ARG A 110 -5.68 -1.88 -12.35
N LEU A 111 -5.70 -2.08 -11.04
CA LEU A 111 -5.05 -1.18 -10.09
C LEU A 111 -3.53 -1.14 -10.30
N TYR A 112 -2.89 -2.30 -10.50
CA TYR A 112 -1.48 -2.41 -10.86
C TYR A 112 -1.16 -1.61 -12.12
N ASP A 113 -1.86 -1.88 -13.23
CA ASP A 113 -1.57 -1.23 -14.51
C ASP A 113 -1.75 0.30 -14.40
N ALA A 114 -2.73 0.75 -13.61
CA ALA A 114 -2.95 2.18 -13.35
C ALA A 114 -1.85 2.83 -12.51
N VAL A 115 -1.43 2.21 -11.40
CA VAL A 115 -0.33 2.72 -10.56
C VAL A 115 0.98 2.72 -11.35
N GLU A 116 1.28 1.64 -12.07
CA GLU A 116 2.48 1.50 -12.91
C GLU A 116 2.56 2.64 -13.95
N SER A 117 1.43 2.97 -14.60
CA SER A 117 1.37 4.05 -15.59
C SER A 117 1.62 5.46 -15.02
N MET A 118 1.49 5.62 -13.69
CA MET A 118 1.63 6.90 -12.99
C MET A 118 2.94 7.00 -12.20
N LEU A 119 3.81 5.98 -12.24
CA LEU A 119 5.05 5.98 -11.48
C LEU A 119 5.94 7.18 -11.88
N PRO A 120 6.47 7.93 -10.91
CA PRO A 120 7.36 9.04 -11.18
C PRO A 120 8.72 8.56 -11.67
N VAL A 121 9.36 9.33 -12.54
CA VAL A 121 10.76 9.07 -12.94
C VAL A 121 11.71 9.23 -11.73
N ASN A 122 11.42 10.19 -10.84
CA ASN A 122 12.20 10.47 -9.64
C ASN A 122 11.27 10.49 -8.42
N PRO A 123 11.05 9.35 -7.74
CA PRO A 123 10.19 9.28 -6.57
C PRO A 123 10.78 10.06 -5.39
N LEU A 124 9.92 10.81 -4.70
CA LEU A 124 10.29 11.59 -3.51
C LEU A 124 9.92 10.82 -2.23
N PRO A 125 10.67 11.01 -1.12
CA PRO A 125 10.31 10.40 0.15
C PRO A 125 8.88 10.72 0.57
N ILE A 126 8.15 9.70 1.03
CA ILE A 126 6.84 9.90 1.64
C ILE A 126 7.00 10.75 2.91
N ALA A 127 6.09 11.71 3.11
CA ALA A 127 6.14 12.62 4.25
C ALA A 127 5.97 11.90 5.59
N TYR A 128 5.23 10.79 5.60
CA TYR A 128 4.96 10.00 6.79
C TYR A 128 5.10 8.51 6.49
N ASP A 129 6.19 7.91 6.95
CA ASP A 129 6.39 6.46 6.87
C ASP A 129 5.69 5.75 8.04
N GLN A 130 4.68 4.95 7.70
CA GLN A 130 3.87 4.20 8.68
C GLN A 130 4.47 2.83 9.03
N THR A 131 5.63 2.47 8.46
CA THR A 131 6.31 1.19 8.74
C THR A 131 6.58 0.98 10.24
N PRO A 132 7.09 1.98 10.99
CA PRO A 132 7.34 1.87 12.43
C PRO A 132 6.06 1.70 13.27
N GLU A 133 4.89 2.08 12.74
CA GLU A 133 3.62 1.92 13.45
C GLU A 133 3.09 0.49 13.45
N SER A 134 3.57 -0.33 12.52
CA SER A 134 3.12 -1.71 12.43
C SER A 134 3.46 -2.49 13.71
N LEU A 135 2.51 -3.28 14.20
CA LEU A 135 2.72 -4.14 15.38
C LEU A 135 3.93 -5.07 15.18
N TYR A 136 4.15 -5.52 13.94
CA TYR A 136 5.31 -6.34 13.60
C TYR A 136 6.63 -5.61 13.90
N MET A 137 6.79 -4.36 13.43
CA MET A 137 8.01 -3.60 13.67
C MET A 137 8.17 -3.22 15.15
N ARG A 138 7.08 -2.86 15.84
CA ARG A 138 7.10 -2.61 17.29
C ARG A 138 7.54 -3.83 18.09
N GLN A 139 7.10 -5.03 17.71
CA GLN A 139 7.53 -6.29 18.32
C GLN A 139 9.01 -6.56 18.08
N LEU A 140 9.52 -6.32 16.87
CA LEU A 140 10.95 -6.49 16.58
C LEU A 140 11.82 -5.53 17.41
N ALA A 141 11.42 -4.27 17.53
CA ALA A 141 12.11 -3.28 18.35
C ALA A 141 12.17 -3.71 19.82
N SER A 142 11.03 -4.12 20.39
CA SER A 142 10.96 -4.58 21.79
C SER A 142 11.85 -5.81 22.07
N ILE A 143 11.94 -6.75 21.12
CA ILE A 143 12.83 -7.92 21.23
C ILE A 143 14.30 -7.49 21.18
N ALA A 144 14.65 -6.53 20.32
CA ALA A 144 16.02 -6.02 20.22
C ALA A 144 16.46 -5.31 21.50
N GLU A 145 15.59 -4.45 22.06
CA GLU A 145 15.83 -3.76 23.33
C GLU A 145 16.00 -4.74 24.50
N SER A 146 15.14 -5.77 24.57
CA SER A 146 15.21 -6.80 25.62
C SER A 146 16.48 -7.65 25.57
N LYS A 147 17.16 -7.73 24.41
CA LYS A 147 18.43 -8.47 24.25
C LYS A 147 19.66 -7.63 24.59
N GLN A 148 19.51 -6.31 24.70
CA GLN A 148 20.60 -5.39 25.04
C GLN A 148 20.65 -5.06 26.54
N ALA A 149 19.61 -5.43 27.30
CA ALA A 149 19.52 -5.33 28.76
C ALA A 149 20.05 -6.61 29.44
#